data_AF-A0A7Z2QDN3-F1
#
_entry.id   AF-A0A7Z2QDN3-F1
#
_cell.length_a   1.000
_cell.length_b   1.000
_cell.length_c   1.000
_cell.angle_alpha   90.00
_cell.angle_beta   90.00
_cell.angle_gamma   90.00
#
_symmetry.space_group_name_H-M   'P 1'
#
loop_
_entity.id
_entity.type
_entity.pdbx_description
1 polymer ?
#
loop_
_entity_poly.entity_id
_entity_poly.type
_entity_poly.pdbx_seq_one_letter_code
_entity_poly.pdbx_strand_id
1 'polypeptide(L)'
;MSDKRIRTLTEKLWARNKYMVMAKGYEHYKNIGNSLKKSQSPEELLYVYDLLKETLTLPYTKKGMRTTLQHMWGYFKKRATSEEKEEFIAVMNEQLSDLVPLTDHNMEVIRKQLWKLLETYPSDYLLQSSFVQPQRKWNEVYDQKQMRIVSREDYLESSEK
;
A
#
# COMPACT_ATOMS: atom_id res chain seq x y z
N MET A 1 14.83 20.20 5.47
CA MET A 1 13.39 20.33 5.10
C MET A 1 12.61 20.99 6.24
N SER A 2 11.29 21.25 6.17
CA SER A 2 10.51 21.61 7.38
C SER A 2 9.81 20.38 7.95
N ASP A 3 9.68 20.27 9.27
CA ASP A 3 9.03 19.14 9.97
C ASP A 3 7.63 18.81 9.45
N LYS A 4 6.83 19.84 9.18
CA LYS A 4 5.50 19.67 8.60
C LYS A 4 5.54 19.00 7.22
N ARG A 5 6.53 19.36 6.39
CA ARG A 5 6.70 18.82 5.03
C ARG A 5 7.16 17.36 5.08
N ILE A 6 8.12 17.01 5.95
CA ILE A 6 8.58 15.62 6.07
C ILE A 6 7.48 14.70 6.63
N ARG A 7 6.65 15.19 7.56
CA ARG A 7 5.42 14.49 7.98
C ARG A 7 4.50 14.21 6.80
N THR A 8 4.17 15.23 6.02
CA THR A 8 3.28 15.07 4.85
C THR A 8 3.85 14.07 3.84
N LEU A 9 5.16 14.04 3.63
CA LEU A 9 5.80 13.05 2.76
C LEU A 9 5.68 11.64 3.34
N THR A 10 5.91 11.47 4.63
CA THR A 10 5.77 10.18 5.33
C THR A 10 4.33 9.67 5.28
N GLU A 11 3.34 10.55 5.44
CA GLU A 11 1.91 10.22 5.28
C GLU A 11 1.58 9.78 3.85
N LYS A 12 2.16 10.42 2.83
CA LYS A 12 2.01 10.01 1.43
C LYS A 12 2.66 8.66 1.15
N LEU A 13 3.86 8.40 1.70
CA LEU A 13 4.50 7.09 1.64
C LEU A 13 3.63 6.03 2.28
N TRP A 14 3.08 6.30 3.46
CA TRP A 14 2.17 5.39 4.12
C TRP A 14 0.93 5.12 3.28
N ALA A 15 0.23 6.16 2.82
CA ALA A 15 -0.98 6.02 2.00
C ALA A 15 -0.75 5.17 0.73
N ARG A 16 0.39 5.36 0.07
CA ARG A 16 0.80 4.61 -1.12
C ARG A 16 1.11 3.14 -0.85
N ASN A 17 1.68 2.81 0.31
CA ASN A 17 2.24 1.48 0.60
C ASN A 17 1.40 0.64 1.56
N LYS A 18 0.40 1.23 2.22
CA LYS A 18 -0.37 0.56 3.29
C LYS A 18 -1.00 -0.77 2.85
N TYR A 19 -1.39 -0.91 1.59
CA TYR A 19 -1.95 -2.17 1.09
C TYR A 19 -0.89 -3.24 0.80
N MET A 20 0.31 -2.86 0.33
CA MET A 20 1.42 -3.81 0.26
C MET A 20 1.82 -4.29 1.65
N VAL A 21 1.80 -3.40 2.65
CA VAL A 21 2.04 -3.75 4.06
C VAL A 21 0.96 -4.69 4.59
N MET A 22 -0.32 -4.36 4.38
CA MET A 22 -1.45 -5.18 4.82
C MET A 22 -1.43 -6.58 4.20
N ALA A 23 -0.99 -6.68 2.94
CA ALA A 23 -0.87 -7.94 2.21
C ALA A 23 0.19 -8.88 2.82
N LYS A 24 1.16 -8.31 3.55
CA LYS A 24 2.20 -9.06 4.28
C LYS A 24 1.70 -9.45 5.66
N GLY A 25 0.90 -8.60 6.30
CA GLY A 25 0.20 -8.92 7.55
C GLY A 25 -0.52 -7.71 8.16
N TYR A 26 -1.67 -7.95 8.78
CA TYR A 26 -2.47 -6.86 9.35
C TYR A 26 -1.83 -6.25 10.60
N GLU A 27 -1.04 -7.02 11.33
CA GLU A 27 -0.21 -6.56 12.44
C GLU A 27 0.82 -5.51 11.99
N HIS A 28 1.49 -5.71 10.86
CA HIS A 28 2.41 -4.71 10.29
C HIS A 28 1.67 -3.43 9.90
N TYR A 29 0.48 -3.57 9.31
CA TYR A 29 -0.36 -2.42 8.95
C TYR A 29 -0.71 -1.57 10.18
N LYS A 30 -1.15 -2.22 11.25
CA LYS A 30 -1.46 -1.55 12.52
C LYS A 30 -0.22 -0.92 13.14
N ASN A 31 0.91 -1.62 13.13
CA ASN A 31 2.16 -1.13 13.73
C ASN A 31 2.60 0.17 13.06
N ILE A 32 2.80 0.16 11.74
CA ILE A 32 3.27 1.34 11.00
C ILE A 32 2.27 2.50 11.11
N GLY A 33 0.97 2.24 10.96
CA GLY A 33 -0.05 3.27 11.07
C GLY A 33 -0.10 3.92 12.46
N ASN A 34 0.08 3.12 13.52
CA ASN A 34 0.14 3.62 14.89
C ASN A 34 1.43 4.40 15.17
N SER A 35 2.57 3.92 14.67
CA SER A 35 3.86 4.61 14.80
C SER A 35 3.79 6.00 14.16
N LEU A 36 3.30 6.09 12.91
CA LEU A 36 3.11 7.37 12.21
C LEU A 36 2.20 8.34 12.95
N LYS A 37 1.11 7.84 13.53
CA LYS A 37 0.16 8.66 14.31
C LYS A 37 0.81 9.23 15.57
N LYS A 38 1.71 8.46 16.22
CA LYS A 38 2.36 8.84 17.47
C LYS A 38 3.58 9.73 17.27
N SER A 39 4.31 9.55 16.16
CA SER A 39 5.49 10.36 15.86
C SER A 39 5.17 11.85 16.02
N GLN A 40 6.08 12.62 16.58
CA GLN A 40 6.05 14.08 16.75
C GLN A 40 7.32 14.74 16.20
N SER A 41 8.42 14.00 16.04
CA SER A 41 9.70 14.53 15.53
C SER A 41 10.13 13.90 14.18
N PRO A 42 11.08 14.54 13.45
CA PRO A 42 11.68 13.94 12.26
C PRO A 42 12.35 12.58 12.49
N GLU A 43 12.99 12.37 13.63
CA GLU A 43 13.66 11.10 13.98
C GLU A 43 12.64 9.97 14.15
N GLU A 44 11.50 10.24 14.77
CA GLU A 44 10.43 9.26 14.91
C GLU A 44 9.75 8.96 13.57
N LEU A 45 9.70 9.95 12.65
CA LEU A 45 9.22 9.72 11.29
C LEU A 45 10.22 8.93 10.44
N LEU A 46 11.53 9.11 10.68
CA LEU A 46 12.58 8.28 10.08
C LEU A 46 12.43 6.81 10.52
N TYR A 47 12.14 6.56 11.79
CA TYR A 47 11.82 5.22 12.27
C TYR A 47 10.63 4.60 11.51
N VAL A 48 9.57 5.38 11.24
CA VAL A 48 8.42 4.93 10.42
C VAL A 48 8.84 4.60 8.99
N TYR A 49 9.69 5.43 8.38
CA TYR A 49 10.23 5.20 7.05
C TYR A 49 11.01 3.88 6.97
N ASP A 50 11.89 3.64 7.94
CA ASP A 50 12.70 2.42 8.01
C ASP A 50 11.84 1.18 8.24
N LEU A 51 10.90 1.26 9.19
CA LEU A 51 9.95 0.18 9.47
C LEU A 51 9.12 -0.17 8.23
N LEU A 52 8.71 0.84 7.45
CA LEU A 52 8.03 0.63 6.18
C LEU A 52 8.93 -0.05 5.15
N LYS A 53 10.17 0.44 4.97
CA LYS A 53 11.15 -0.13 4.05
C LYS A 53 11.43 -1.61 4.33
N GLU A 54 11.66 -1.95 5.60
CA GLU A 54 11.89 -3.32 6.06
C GLU A 54 10.66 -4.20 5.87
N THR A 55 9.48 -3.72 6.27
CA THR A 55 8.24 -4.48 6.10
C THR A 55 7.98 -4.81 4.64
N LEU A 56 8.35 -3.92 3.70
CA LEU A 56 8.13 -4.14 2.28
C LEU A 56 8.94 -5.32 1.71
N THR A 57 10.03 -5.74 2.36
CA THR A 57 10.84 -6.90 1.93
C THR A 57 10.28 -8.25 2.39
N LEU A 58 9.30 -8.26 3.30
CA LEU A 58 8.68 -9.50 3.78
C LEU A 58 7.85 -10.17 2.68
N PRO A 59 7.70 -11.51 2.68
CA PRO A 59 6.80 -12.17 1.75
C PRO A 59 5.33 -11.80 2.02
N TYR A 60 4.49 -11.88 0.99
CA TYR A 60 3.04 -11.79 1.18
C TYR A 60 2.51 -13.01 1.93
N THR A 61 1.44 -12.82 2.69
CA THR A 61 0.73 -13.93 3.33
C THR A 61 -0.65 -14.06 2.71
N LYS A 62 -1.16 -15.29 2.54
CA LYS A 62 -2.52 -15.49 2.01
C LYS A 62 -3.58 -14.79 2.86
N LYS A 63 -3.42 -14.84 4.18
CA LYS A 63 -4.28 -14.13 5.13
C LYS A 63 -4.24 -12.61 4.92
N GLY A 64 -3.05 -12.02 4.88
CA GLY A 64 -2.89 -10.58 4.63
C GLY A 64 -3.44 -10.15 3.27
N MET A 65 -3.22 -10.97 2.24
CA MET A 65 -3.77 -10.78 0.90
C MET A 65 -5.30 -10.77 0.89
N ARG A 66 -5.95 -11.77 1.52
CA ARG A 66 -7.42 -11.83 1.64
C ARG A 66 -7.96 -10.57 2.32
N THR A 67 -7.36 -10.17 3.45
CA THR A 67 -7.74 -8.93 4.14
C THR A 67 -7.58 -7.71 3.22
N THR A 68 -6.45 -7.58 2.54
CA THR A 68 -6.16 -6.47 1.62
C THR A 68 -7.18 -6.36 0.50
N LEU A 69 -7.51 -7.49 -0.14
CA LEU A 69 -8.48 -7.53 -1.24
C LEU A 69 -9.90 -7.21 -0.78
N GLN A 70 -10.29 -7.67 0.42
CA GLN A 70 -11.57 -7.28 1.03
C GLN A 70 -11.63 -5.76 1.30
N HIS A 71 -10.54 -5.16 1.75
CA HIS A 71 -10.45 -3.70 1.91
C HIS A 71 -10.54 -2.96 0.58
N MET A 72 -9.85 -3.44 -0.46
CA MET A 72 -9.91 -2.85 -1.80
C MET A 72 -11.30 -2.99 -2.44
N TRP A 73 -11.96 -4.13 -2.24
CA TRP A 73 -13.35 -4.34 -2.68
C TRP A 73 -14.30 -3.24 -2.15
N GLY A 74 -14.02 -2.69 -0.97
CA GLY A 74 -14.75 -1.57 -0.39
C GLY A 74 -14.87 -0.33 -1.29
N TYR A 75 -13.94 -0.14 -2.25
CA TYR A 75 -13.96 0.97 -3.21
C TYR A 75 -14.94 0.73 -4.37
N PHE A 76 -15.26 -0.53 -4.67
CA PHE A 76 -16.10 -0.92 -5.80
C PHE A 76 -17.53 -1.26 -5.36
N LYS A 77 -17.72 -1.80 -4.15
CA LYS A 77 -18.97 -2.42 -3.66
C LYS A 77 -20.26 -1.60 -3.78
N LYS A 78 -20.19 -0.27 -3.91
CA LYS A 78 -21.37 0.60 -4.06
C LYS A 78 -21.82 0.77 -5.51
N ARG A 79 -20.95 0.44 -6.47
CA ARG A 79 -21.14 0.68 -7.91
C ARG A 79 -21.07 -0.62 -8.73
N ALA A 80 -20.25 -1.56 -8.29
CA ALA A 80 -20.09 -2.86 -8.92
C ALA A 80 -21.37 -3.70 -8.79
N THR A 81 -21.62 -4.46 -9.84
CA THR A 81 -22.71 -5.44 -9.96
C THR A 81 -22.49 -6.64 -9.05
N SER A 82 -23.55 -7.45 -8.87
CA SER A 82 -23.45 -8.71 -8.12
C SER A 82 -22.53 -9.70 -8.84
N GLU A 83 -22.58 -9.74 -10.17
CA GLU A 83 -21.77 -10.59 -11.02
C GLU A 83 -20.27 -10.25 -10.89
N GLU A 84 -19.91 -8.97 -10.91
CA GLU A 84 -18.51 -8.53 -10.71
C GLU A 84 -18.00 -8.84 -9.30
N LYS A 85 -18.90 -8.78 -8.29
CA LYS A 85 -18.56 -9.18 -6.93
C LYS A 85 -18.26 -10.68 -6.85
N GLU A 86 -19.10 -11.49 -7.48
CA GLU A 86 -18.92 -12.94 -7.54
C GLU A 86 -17.61 -13.30 -8.26
N GLU A 87 -17.33 -12.68 -9.40
CA GLU A 87 -16.08 -12.85 -10.14
C GLU A 87 -14.86 -12.46 -9.28
N PHE A 88 -14.91 -11.31 -8.60
CA PHE A 88 -13.83 -10.86 -7.72
C PHE A 88 -13.57 -11.86 -6.58
N ILE A 89 -14.63 -12.37 -5.95
CA ILE A 89 -14.52 -13.37 -4.88
C ILE A 89 -13.99 -14.70 -5.41
N ALA A 90 -14.43 -15.14 -6.58
CA ALA A 90 -13.97 -16.36 -7.23
C ALA A 90 -12.46 -16.30 -7.50
N VAL A 91 -11.99 -15.23 -8.17
CA VAL A 91 -10.55 -15.00 -8.42
C VAL A 91 -9.78 -14.94 -7.10
N MET A 92 -10.27 -14.19 -6.11
CA MET A 92 -9.60 -14.11 -4.80
C MET A 92 -9.45 -15.50 -4.14
N ASN A 93 -10.49 -16.34 -4.21
CA ASN A 93 -10.48 -17.65 -3.57
C ASN A 93 -9.56 -18.64 -4.30
N GLU A 94 -9.60 -18.64 -5.63
CA GLU A 94 -8.74 -19.47 -6.47
C GLU A 94 -7.26 -19.12 -6.25
N GLN A 95 -6.92 -17.83 -6.40
CA GLN A 95 -5.53 -17.37 -6.36
C GLN A 95 -4.91 -17.40 -4.96
N LEU A 96 -5.73 -17.41 -3.91
CA LEU A 96 -5.29 -17.50 -2.51
C LEU A 96 -5.66 -18.85 -1.87
N SER A 97 -5.89 -19.89 -2.67
CA SER A 97 -6.17 -21.24 -2.20
C SER A 97 -5.02 -21.76 -1.33
N ASP A 98 -5.35 -22.43 -0.23
CA ASP A 98 -4.34 -22.99 0.68
C ASP A 98 -3.57 -24.18 0.09
N LEU A 99 -4.06 -24.75 -1.02
CA LEU A 99 -3.49 -25.91 -1.69
C LEU A 99 -2.20 -25.63 -2.48
N VAL A 100 -1.96 -24.37 -2.87
CA VAL A 100 -0.80 -23.98 -3.72
C VAL A 100 -0.01 -22.84 -3.08
N PRO A 101 1.32 -22.79 -3.19
CA PRO A 101 2.11 -21.63 -2.73
C PRO A 101 1.66 -20.34 -3.42
N LEU A 102 1.78 -19.22 -2.72
CA LEU A 102 1.54 -17.90 -3.32
C LEU A 102 2.74 -17.52 -4.18
N THR A 103 2.52 -17.25 -5.47
CA THR A 103 3.56 -16.92 -6.46
C THR A 103 3.32 -15.56 -7.08
N ASP A 104 4.32 -15.05 -7.81
CA ASP A 104 4.20 -13.81 -8.57
C ASP A 104 3.08 -13.87 -9.63
N HIS A 105 2.83 -15.06 -10.21
CA HIS A 105 1.73 -15.27 -11.14
C HIS A 105 0.37 -15.02 -10.48
N ASN A 106 0.16 -15.52 -9.26
CA ASN A 106 -1.08 -15.25 -8.52
C ASN A 106 -1.27 -13.74 -8.30
N MET A 107 -0.19 -13.03 -7.99
CA MET A 107 -0.21 -11.59 -7.80
C MET A 107 -0.56 -10.84 -9.08
N GLU A 108 -0.06 -11.29 -10.24
CA GLU A 108 -0.40 -10.74 -11.55
C GLU A 108 -1.90 -10.89 -11.87
N VAL A 109 -2.45 -12.10 -11.67
CA VAL A 109 -3.88 -12.37 -11.90
C VAL A 109 -4.76 -11.49 -11.00
N ILE A 110 -4.41 -11.39 -9.71
CA ILE A 110 -5.12 -10.53 -8.75
C ILE A 110 -5.07 -9.06 -9.18
N ARG A 111 -3.90 -8.55 -9.60
CA ARG A 111 -3.76 -7.17 -10.07
C ARG A 111 -4.56 -6.93 -11.35
N LYS A 112 -4.57 -7.89 -12.28
CA LYS A 112 -5.37 -7.81 -13.51
C LYS A 112 -6.86 -7.68 -13.19
N GLN A 113 -7.37 -8.46 -12.22
CA GLN A 113 -8.77 -8.35 -11.78
C GLN A 113 -9.07 -6.99 -11.13
N LEU A 114 -8.15 -6.45 -10.33
CA LEU A 114 -8.29 -5.10 -9.77
C LEU A 114 -8.30 -4.03 -10.86
N TRP A 115 -7.44 -4.16 -11.88
CA TRP A 115 -7.39 -3.23 -13.00
C TRP A 115 -8.68 -3.21 -13.81
N LYS A 116 -9.27 -4.38 -14.10
CA LYS A 116 -10.59 -4.49 -14.74
C LYS A 116 -11.65 -3.68 -13.98
N LEU A 117 -11.68 -3.78 -12.65
CA LEU A 117 -12.61 -3.00 -11.81
C LEU A 117 -12.27 -1.51 -11.79
N LEU A 118 -10.98 -1.14 -11.83
CA LEU A 118 -10.55 0.27 -11.84
C LEU A 118 -10.83 0.97 -13.17
N GLU A 119 -10.85 0.24 -14.28
CA GLU A 119 -11.25 0.78 -15.60
C GLU A 119 -12.73 1.17 -15.60
N THR A 120 -13.61 0.33 -15.04
CA THR A 120 -15.05 0.61 -14.92
C THR A 120 -15.35 1.61 -13.80
N TYR A 121 -14.64 1.49 -12.67
CA TYR A 121 -14.89 2.25 -11.45
C TYR A 121 -13.61 2.93 -10.94
N PRO A 122 -13.14 4.00 -11.60
CA PRO A 122 -11.90 4.66 -11.23
C PRO A 122 -11.85 5.07 -9.77
N SER A 123 -10.65 4.98 -9.20
CA SER A 123 -10.33 5.45 -7.86
C SER A 123 -8.91 6.01 -7.87
N ASP A 124 -8.78 7.35 -7.83
CA ASP A 124 -7.47 8.02 -7.77
C ASP A 124 -6.61 7.48 -6.63
N TYR A 125 -7.23 7.15 -5.50
CA TYR A 125 -6.55 6.59 -4.36
C TYR A 125 -5.93 5.21 -4.64
N LEU A 126 -6.72 4.27 -5.17
CA LEU A 126 -6.21 2.93 -5.48
C LEU A 126 -5.22 2.96 -6.64
N LEU A 127 -5.43 3.83 -7.63
CA LEU A 127 -4.51 4.00 -8.75
C LEU A 127 -3.13 4.44 -8.28
N GLN A 128 -3.02 5.24 -7.21
CA GLN A 128 -1.71 5.64 -6.67
C GLN A 128 -1.08 4.59 -5.73
N SER A 129 -1.77 3.48 -5.44
CA SER A 129 -1.26 2.41 -4.59
C SER A 129 -0.12 1.65 -5.26
N SER A 130 0.96 1.43 -4.53
CA SER A 130 2.08 0.57 -4.92
C SER A 130 1.65 -0.89 -5.16
N PHE A 131 0.58 -1.34 -4.51
CA PHE A 131 0.03 -2.69 -4.73
C PHE A 131 -0.51 -2.84 -6.16
N VAL A 132 -1.17 -1.80 -6.69
CA VAL A 132 -1.75 -1.76 -8.03
C VAL A 132 -0.70 -1.38 -9.09
N GLN A 133 0.29 -0.56 -8.71
CA GLN A 133 1.41 -0.14 -9.56
C GLN A 133 2.76 -0.68 -9.07
N PRO A 134 3.04 -2.00 -9.20
CA PRO A 134 4.27 -2.61 -8.70
C PRO A 134 5.55 -2.13 -9.42
N GLN A 135 5.42 -1.53 -10.61
CA GLN A 135 6.53 -1.03 -11.42
C GLN A 135 7.16 0.27 -10.91
N ARG A 136 6.43 1.04 -10.10
CA ARG A 136 6.93 2.30 -9.54
C ARG A 136 7.59 2.04 -8.19
N LYS A 137 8.59 2.86 -7.85
CA LYS A 137 9.26 2.75 -6.55
C LYS A 137 8.27 3.00 -5.40
N TRP A 138 8.46 2.27 -4.31
CA TRP A 138 7.63 2.40 -3.11
C TRP A 138 7.77 3.79 -2.47
N ASN A 139 8.97 4.38 -2.55
CA ASN A 139 9.31 5.68 -2.01
C ASN A 139 9.13 6.85 -3.00
N GLU A 140 8.39 6.60 -4.08
CA GLU A 140 8.02 7.63 -5.05
C GLU A 140 6.70 8.30 -4.67
N VAL A 141 6.71 9.61 -4.43
CA VAL A 141 5.51 10.39 -4.08
C VAL A 141 5.48 11.72 -4.83
N TYR A 142 4.28 12.25 -5.02
CA TYR A 142 4.11 13.60 -5.55
C TYR A 142 4.20 14.63 -4.43
N ASP A 143 5.07 15.62 -4.59
CA ASP A 143 5.23 16.77 -3.71
C ASP A 143 5.17 18.04 -4.56
N GLN A 144 4.28 18.96 -4.21
CA GLN A 144 4.05 20.20 -4.99
C GLN A 144 3.89 19.97 -6.51
N LYS A 145 3.11 18.92 -6.88
CA LYS A 145 2.87 18.47 -8.27
C LYS A 145 4.10 17.92 -9.01
N GLN A 146 5.24 17.79 -8.34
CA GLN A 146 6.43 17.15 -8.88
C GLN A 146 6.62 15.78 -8.27
N MET A 147 7.00 14.80 -9.10
CA MET A 147 7.40 13.50 -8.61
C MET A 147 8.76 13.62 -7.93
N ARG A 148 8.89 12.99 -6.76
CA ARG A 148 10.17 12.89 -6.05
C ARG A 148 10.32 11.53 -5.38
N ILE A 149 11.58 11.16 -5.17
CA ILE A 149 11.95 10.02 -4.33
C ILE A 149 12.20 10.54 -2.92
N VAL A 150 11.54 9.94 -1.93
CA VAL A 150 11.83 10.20 -0.52
C VAL A 150 12.95 9.27 -0.07
N SER A 151 13.93 9.85 0.59
CA SER A 151 15.17 9.23 1.00
C SER A 151 15.36 9.37 2.51
N ARG A 152 16.40 8.74 3.05
CA ARG A 152 16.68 8.79 4.49
C ARG A 152 17.18 10.20 4.88
N GLU A 153 17.91 10.83 3.97
CA GLU A 153 18.51 12.15 4.05
C GLU A 153 17.46 13.25 4.28
N ASP A 154 16.27 13.09 3.68
CA ASP A 154 15.14 14.03 3.85
C ASP A 154 14.71 14.23 5.31
N TYR A 155 14.94 13.22 6.16
CA TYR A 155 14.63 13.25 7.59
C TYR A 155 15.76 13.90 8.40
N LEU A 156 17.01 13.64 8.02
CA LEU A 156 18.20 14.17 8.71
C LEU A 156 18.37 15.69 8.47
N GLU A 157 18.08 16.16 7.27
CA GLU A 157 18.08 17.60 6.95
C GLU A 157 16.95 18.39 7.66
N SER A 158 16.01 17.71 8.31
CA SER A 158 14.96 18.34 9.11
C SER A 158 15.38 18.49 10.56
N SER A 159 16.16 17.55 11.10
CA SER A 159 16.64 17.54 12.49
C SER A 159 17.79 18.52 12.79
N GLU A 160 18.44 19.07 11.75
CA GLU A 160 19.55 20.02 11.88
C GLU A 160 19.10 21.50 12.02
N LYS A 161 17.79 21.77 12.17
CA LYS A 161 17.21 23.11 12.32
C LYS A 161 16.46 23.27 13.63
#